data_AF-A0A821ZCP6-F1
#
_entry.id   AF-A0A821ZCP6-F1
#
_cell.length_a   1.000
_cell.length_b   1.000
_cell.length_c   1.000
_cell.angle_alpha   90.00
_cell.angle_beta   90.00
_cell.angle_gamma   90.00
#
_symmetry.space_group_name_H-M   'P 1'
#
loop_
_entity.id
_entity.type
_entity.pdbx_description
1 polymer ?
#
loop_
_entity_poly.entity_id
_entity_poly.type
_entity_poly.pdbx_seq_one_letter_code
_entity_poly.pdbx_strand_id
1 'polypeptide(L)'
;TTEEEFFNNERHGRALDEFLDIIATRVSLKNFKGYRAGLDVSEQTDCPISYYELYDQKEIMFHVSTLLPFTHSDSSQIQRKRHIGNDIVTIVFQEENTPFHPSMIKSNFLHVFLVVQPVQVLSRTCYKYKGEALIPSRDHNTWGTSCFVKSVAGTVH
;
A
#
# COMPACT_ATOMS: atom_id res chain seq x y z
N THR A 1 -15.29 7.67 4.78
CA THR A 1 -13.93 7.22 5.04
C THR A 1 -13.12 8.47 4.85
N THR A 2 -12.49 8.98 5.89
CA THR A 2 -11.58 10.10 5.65
C THR A 2 -10.35 9.56 4.91
N GLU A 3 -9.73 10.39 4.08
CA GLU A 3 -8.42 10.05 3.49
C GLU A 3 -7.39 9.69 4.59
N GLU A 4 -7.53 10.29 5.77
CA GLU A 4 -6.67 10.08 6.93
C GLU A 4 -6.78 8.65 7.50
N GLU A 5 -7.97 8.04 7.53
CA GLU A 5 -8.18 6.65 8.01
C GLU A 5 -7.28 5.63 7.30
N PHE A 6 -6.98 5.85 6.02
CA PHE A 6 -6.14 4.97 5.21
C PHE A 6 -4.68 4.93 5.68
N PHE A 7 -4.13 6.10 6.07
CA PHE A 7 -2.71 6.26 6.42
C PHE A 7 -2.43 6.13 7.92
N ASN A 8 -3.45 6.27 8.78
CA ASN A 8 -3.28 6.27 10.23
C ASN A 8 -3.13 4.88 10.88
N ASN A 9 -3.03 3.81 10.10
CA ASN A 9 -2.89 2.45 10.61
C ASN A 9 -1.46 2.21 11.12
N GLU A 10 -1.28 2.13 12.44
CA GLU A 10 0.03 1.83 13.04
C GLU A 10 0.48 0.38 12.83
N ARG A 11 -0.47 -0.56 12.71
CA ARG A 11 -0.22 -2.01 12.60
C ARG A 11 -1.14 -2.66 11.58
N HIS A 12 -0.83 -3.89 11.18
CA HIS A 12 -1.65 -4.75 10.33
C HIS A 12 -1.82 -6.14 10.96
N GLY A 13 -2.85 -6.86 10.53
CA GLY A 13 -3.04 -8.26 10.90
C GLY A 13 -2.17 -9.21 10.06
N ARG A 14 -1.95 -10.40 10.60
CA ARG A 14 -1.19 -11.50 9.98
C ARG A 14 -1.63 -11.86 8.56
N ALA A 15 -2.90 -11.64 8.21
CA ALA A 15 -3.41 -11.91 6.86
C ALA A 15 -2.72 -11.06 5.79
N LEU A 16 -2.22 -9.86 6.15
CA LEU A 16 -1.40 -9.05 5.25
C LEU A 16 0.05 -9.54 5.20
N ASP A 17 0.66 -9.94 6.33
CA ASP A 17 2.00 -10.56 6.31
C ASP A 17 2.00 -11.77 5.36
N GLU A 18 1.03 -12.68 5.52
CA GLU A 18 0.84 -13.86 4.66
C GLU A 18 0.65 -13.51 3.18
N PHE A 19 -0.05 -12.40 2.88
CA PHE A 19 -0.24 -11.95 1.50
C PHE A 19 1.05 -11.33 0.91
N LEU A 20 1.76 -10.51 1.69
CA LEU A 20 3.01 -9.88 1.25
C LEU A 20 4.10 -10.94 1.03
N ASP A 21 4.20 -11.94 1.90
CA ASP A 21 5.12 -13.08 1.77
C ASP A 21 4.83 -13.97 0.54
N ILE A 22 3.63 -13.87 -0.07
CA ILE A 22 3.29 -14.56 -1.33
C ILE A 22 3.78 -13.77 -2.55
N ILE A 23 3.78 -12.43 -2.50
CA ILE A 23 4.05 -11.56 -3.66
C ILE A 23 5.44 -10.92 -3.67
N ALA A 24 6.17 -10.98 -2.55
CA ALA A 24 7.46 -10.33 -2.38
C ALA A 24 8.27 -10.94 -1.23
N THR A 25 9.58 -10.70 -1.24
CA THR A 25 10.49 -11.06 -0.15
C THR A 25 10.58 -9.94 0.89
N ARG A 26 10.45 -10.27 2.19
CA ARG A 26 10.73 -9.33 3.29
C ARG A 26 12.24 -9.06 3.37
N VAL A 27 12.64 -7.79 3.27
CA VAL A 27 14.04 -7.35 3.29
C VAL A 27 14.30 -6.35 4.42
N SER A 28 15.53 -6.31 4.95
CA SER A 28 15.96 -5.19 5.80
C SER A 28 16.40 -4.02 4.92
N LEU A 29 15.99 -2.81 5.30
CA LEU A 29 16.40 -1.59 4.60
C LEU A 29 17.81 -1.12 5.00
N LYS A 30 18.29 -1.48 6.20
CA LYS A 30 19.65 -1.13 6.65
C LYS A 30 20.69 -1.67 5.66
N ASN A 31 21.45 -0.76 5.04
CA ASN A 31 22.46 -1.06 4.03
C ASN A 31 21.95 -1.80 2.77
N PHE A 32 20.63 -1.78 2.50
CA PHE A 32 20.03 -2.42 1.31
C PHE A 32 20.68 -1.92 0.00
N LYS A 33 20.84 -2.83 -0.97
CA LYS A 33 21.64 -2.59 -2.19
C LYS A 33 20.84 -2.54 -3.49
N GLY A 34 19.59 -3.00 -3.50
CA GLY A 34 18.71 -2.90 -4.66
C GLY A 34 17.99 -1.55 -4.75
N TYR A 35 17.04 -1.45 -5.67
CA TYR A 35 16.16 -0.29 -5.83
C TYR A 35 15.35 -0.03 -4.55
N ARG A 36 15.52 1.17 -4.00
CA ARG A 36 14.94 1.57 -2.70
C ARG A 36 13.68 2.43 -2.78
N ALA A 37 13.17 2.75 -3.99
CA ALA A 37 11.98 3.60 -4.21
C ALA A 37 11.91 4.92 -3.39
N GLY A 38 13.06 5.47 -2.99
CA GLY A 38 13.14 6.68 -2.15
C GLY A 38 13.06 6.45 -0.64
N LEU A 39 12.90 5.21 -0.17
CA LEU A 39 13.04 4.83 1.25
C LEU A 39 14.46 5.10 1.77
N ASP A 40 14.58 5.36 3.08
CA ASP A 40 15.89 5.46 3.73
C ASP A 40 16.47 4.06 4.02
N VAL A 41 17.72 3.89 3.62
CA VAL A 41 18.52 2.66 3.76
C VAL A 41 19.74 2.87 4.67
N SER A 42 19.79 4.00 5.37
CA SER A 42 20.83 4.32 6.35
C SER A 42 20.85 3.34 7.52
N GLU A 43 21.93 3.39 8.31
CA GLU A 43 22.02 2.62 9.56
C GLU A 43 21.00 3.06 10.63
N GLN A 44 20.38 4.24 10.45
CA GLN A 44 19.53 4.95 11.40
C GLN A 44 18.08 5.06 10.90
N THR A 45 17.71 4.28 9.88
CA THR A 45 16.37 4.32 9.28
C THR A 45 15.28 3.93 10.28
N ASP A 46 14.25 4.78 10.40
CA ASP A 46 13.04 4.50 11.18
C ASP A 46 12.16 3.40 10.55
N CYS A 47 12.50 2.96 9.33
CA CYS A 47 11.88 1.84 8.62
C CYS A 47 12.89 0.68 8.54
N PRO A 48 12.96 -0.25 9.51
CA PRO A 48 13.99 -1.28 9.52
C PRO A 48 13.80 -2.36 8.45
N ILE A 49 12.57 -2.53 7.96
CA ILE A 49 12.19 -3.55 6.97
C ILE A 49 11.25 -2.99 5.90
N SER A 50 11.22 -3.67 4.76
CA SER A 50 10.23 -3.48 3.70
C SER A 50 9.99 -4.81 2.97
N TYR A 51 9.18 -4.78 1.92
CA TYR A 51 8.99 -5.88 0.99
C TYR A 51 9.57 -5.51 -0.38
N TYR A 52 10.25 -6.46 -1.01
CA TYR A 52 10.95 -6.28 -2.28
C TYR A 52 10.84 -7.52 -3.16
N GLU A 53 10.75 -7.35 -4.48
CA GLU A 53 10.73 -8.44 -5.45
C GLU A 53 11.53 -8.09 -6.72
N LEU A 54 12.09 -9.11 -7.39
CA LEU A 54 12.75 -8.97 -8.69
C LEU A 54 11.96 -9.76 -9.74
N TYR A 55 11.00 -9.11 -10.39
CA TYR A 55 10.14 -9.73 -11.38
C TYR A 55 10.52 -9.30 -12.79
N ASP A 56 10.76 -10.25 -13.70
CA ASP A 56 11.11 -9.98 -15.11
C ASP A 56 12.25 -8.94 -15.27
N GLN A 57 13.32 -9.14 -14.51
CA GLN A 57 14.49 -8.25 -14.41
C GLN A 57 14.20 -6.82 -13.88
N LYS A 58 13.00 -6.57 -13.37
CA LYS A 58 12.57 -5.26 -12.84
C LYS A 58 12.45 -5.33 -11.32
N GLU A 59 13.06 -4.36 -10.66
CA GLU A 59 13.05 -4.25 -9.20
C GLU A 59 11.75 -3.59 -8.70
N ILE A 60 11.13 -4.15 -7.67
CA ILE A 60 9.86 -3.73 -7.09
C ILE A 60 10.06 -3.56 -5.58
N MET A 61 9.86 -2.35 -5.04
CA MET A 61 10.00 -2.02 -3.60
C MET A 61 8.68 -1.47 -3.03
N PHE A 62 8.03 -2.21 -2.13
CA PHE A 62 6.66 -1.94 -1.68
C PHE A 62 6.60 -0.90 -0.55
N HIS A 63 5.83 0.17 -0.74
CA HIS A 63 5.53 1.17 0.29
C HIS A 63 4.38 0.73 1.22
N VAL A 64 4.66 -0.25 2.09
CA VAL A 64 3.68 -0.77 3.06
C VAL A 64 3.41 0.27 4.14
N SER A 65 2.21 0.87 4.17
CA SER A 65 1.89 2.03 5.03
C SER A 65 2.21 1.84 6.52
N THR A 66 1.94 0.64 7.05
CA THR A 66 2.22 0.25 8.44
C THR A 66 3.69 0.00 8.76
N LEU A 67 4.57 -0.11 7.77
CA LEU A 67 6.02 -0.23 7.93
C LEU A 67 6.75 1.11 7.72
N LEU A 68 6.05 2.12 7.19
CA LEU A 68 6.52 3.51 7.12
C LEU A 68 6.39 4.21 8.49
N PRO A 69 7.14 5.29 8.75
CA PRO A 69 7.15 5.95 10.06
C PRO A 69 5.76 6.47 10.40
N PHE A 70 5.41 6.47 11.68
CA PHE A 70 4.15 7.00 12.19
C PHE A 70 4.39 8.18 13.12
N THR A 71 3.65 9.27 12.92
CA THR A 71 3.80 10.49 13.71
C THR A 71 2.46 10.79 14.40
N HIS A 72 2.33 10.49 15.70
CA HIS A 72 1.07 10.68 16.44
C HIS A 72 0.53 12.14 16.41
N SER A 73 1.42 13.14 16.24
CA SER A 73 1.05 14.55 16.15
C SER A 73 0.65 15.04 14.76
N ASP A 74 0.72 14.18 13.73
CA ASP A 74 0.39 14.49 12.34
C ASP A 74 -0.79 13.62 11.87
N SER A 75 -2.03 14.10 12.05
CA SER A 75 -3.22 13.37 11.59
C SER A 75 -3.24 13.10 10.08
N SER A 76 -2.50 13.89 9.30
CA SER A 76 -2.39 13.74 7.86
C SER A 76 -1.32 12.71 7.43
N GLN A 77 -0.46 12.26 8.34
CA GLN A 77 0.64 11.31 8.09
C GLN A 77 1.43 11.67 6.81
N ILE A 78 1.93 12.91 6.73
CA ILE A 78 2.53 13.51 5.54
C ILE A 78 3.67 12.66 4.98
N GLN A 79 4.50 12.04 5.83
CA GLN A 79 5.58 11.16 5.37
C GLN A 79 5.03 9.91 4.66
N ARG A 80 3.98 9.28 5.20
CA ARG A 80 3.31 8.13 4.55
C ARG A 80 2.67 8.53 3.23
N LYS A 81 1.97 9.66 3.21
CA LYS A 81 1.39 10.25 1.98
C LYS A 81 2.47 10.63 0.96
N ARG A 82 3.67 11.05 1.37
CA ARG A 82 4.79 11.38 0.46
C ARG A 82 5.33 10.15 -0.30
N HIS A 83 5.36 8.98 0.32
CA HIS A 83 5.73 7.75 -0.38
C HIS A 83 4.54 7.26 -1.23
N ILE A 84 3.44 6.91 -0.57
CA ILE A 84 2.29 6.25 -1.21
C ILE A 84 1.58 7.14 -2.23
N GLY A 85 1.38 8.42 -1.91
CA GLY A 85 0.67 9.36 -2.76
C GLY A 85 1.43 9.76 -4.03
N ASN A 86 2.68 9.34 -4.20
CA ASN A 86 3.47 9.53 -5.42
C ASN A 86 3.66 8.22 -6.22
N ASP A 87 3.12 7.09 -5.75
CA ASP A 87 3.09 5.85 -6.52
C ASP A 87 2.01 5.91 -7.62
N ILE A 88 2.13 5.05 -8.64
CA ILE A 88 1.17 4.97 -9.77
C ILE A 88 0.13 3.86 -9.55
N VAL A 89 0.58 2.76 -8.93
CA VAL A 89 -0.19 1.53 -8.65
C VAL A 89 -0.23 1.33 -7.15
N THR A 90 -1.36 0.84 -6.62
CA THR A 90 -1.53 0.65 -5.17
C THR A 90 -2.39 -0.57 -4.90
N ILE A 91 -2.02 -1.37 -3.89
CA ILE A 91 -2.89 -2.41 -3.36
C ILE A 91 -3.77 -1.82 -2.25
N VAL A 92 -5.00 -2.29 -2.16
CA VAL A 92 -5.96 -1.93 -1.12
C VAL A 92 -6.30 -3.22 -0.40
N PHE A 93 -5.53 -3.55 0.63
CA PHE A 93 -5.70 -4.80 1.36
C PHE A 93 -6.75 -4.65 2.46
N GLN A 94 -7.86 -5.36 2.28
CA GLN A 94 -9.09 -5.24 3.06
C GLN A 94 -9.23 -6.42 4.02
N GLU A 95 -8.80 -6.28 5.27
CA GLU A 95 -8.98 -7.36 6.27
C GLU A 95 -10.47 -7.67 6.55
N GLU A 96 -11.35 -6.66 6.40
CA GLU A 96 -12.81 -6.79 6.40
C GLU A 96 -13.39 -6.33 5.06
N ASN A 97 -14.62 -6.72 4.71
CA ASN A 97 -15.27 -6.31 3.44
C ASN A 97 -15.77 -4.84 3.49
N THR A 98 -14.84 -3.90 3.52
CA THR A 98 -15.14 -2.47 3.62
C THR A 98 -15.24 -1.82 2.22
N PRO A 99 -16.20 -0.92 1.94
CA PRO A 99 -16.33 -0.33 0.60
C PRO A 99 -15.16 0.58 0.23
N PHE A 100 -14.41 0.24 -0.83
CA PHE A 100 -13.40 1.10 -1.44
C PHE A 100 -13.99 1.89 -2.62
N HIS A 101 -13.49 3.12 -2.83
CA HIS A 101 -13.58 3.80 -4.10
C HIS A 101 -12.32 4.65 -4.31
N PRO A 102 -11.74 4.73 -5.53
CA PRO A 102 -10.43 5.36 -5.71
C PRO A 102 -10.42 6.86 -5.40
N SER A 103 -11.54 7.56 -5.62
CA SER A 103 -11.69 9.00 -5.31
C SER A 103 -11.69 9.32 -3.80
N MET A 104 -11.64 8.32 -2.93
CA MET A 104 -11.45 8.52 -1.48
C MET A 104 -10.04 9.00 -1.11
N ILE A 105 -9.07 8.88 -2.03
CA ILE A 105 -7.68 9.32 -1.87
C ILE A 105 -7.40 10.47 -2.85
N LYS A 106 -6.73 11.52 -2.39
CA LYS A 106 -6.38 12.69 -3.20
C LYS A 106 -4.91 12.63 -3.59
N SER A 107 -4.65 12.03 -4.75
CA SER A 107 -3.34 12.05 -5.40
C SER A 107 -3.50 12.36 -6.89
N ASN A 108 -2.50 13.04 -7.45
CA ASN A 108 -2.37 13.28 -8.89
C ASN A 108 -1.61 12.15 -9.61
N PHE A 109 -1.07 11.18 -8.88
CA PHE A 109 -0.20 10.11 -9.39
C PHE A 109 -0.86 8.73 -9.28
N LEU A 110 -1.67 8.49 -8.22
CA LEU A 110 -2.36 7.23 -8.03
C LEU A 110 -3.45 7.02 -9.09
N HIS A 111 -3.20 6.11 -10.03
CA HIS A 111 -4.12 5.84 -11.14
C HIS A 111 -4.69 4.41 -11.12
N VAL A 112 -4.01 3.45 -10.52
CA VAL A 112 -4.42 2.03 -10.54
C VAL A 112 -4.47 1.47 -9.13
N PHE A 113 -5.61 0.86 -8.79
CA PHE A 113 -5.87 0.23 -7.51
C PHE A 113 -6.18 -1.25 -7.69
N LEU A 114 -5.48 -2.10 -6.96
CA LEU A 114 -5.77 -3.53 -6.85
C LEU A 114 -6.33 -3.79 -5.45
N VAL A 115 -7.65 -3.83 -5.33
CA VAL A 115 -8.33 -4.19 -4.09
C VAL A 115 -8.18 -5.68 -3.87
N VAL A 116 -7.70 -6.09 -2.70
CA VAL A 116 -7.46 -7.50 -2.33
C VAL A 116 -8.11 -7.77 -0.97
N GLN A 117 -8.88 -8.85 -0.89
CA GLN A 117 -9.55 -9.26 0.34
C GLN A 117 -9.25 -10.75 0.63
N PRO A 118 -8.68 -11.10 1.80
CA PRO A 118 -8.58 -12.48 2.25
C PRO A 118 -9.98 -13.01 2.58
N VAL A 119 -10.26 -14.26 2.21
CA VAL A 119 -11.50 -14.97 2.52
C VAL A 119 -11.18 -16.40 2.93
N GLN A 120 -11.88 -16.92 3.94
CA GLN A 120 -11.73 -18.30 4.38
C GLN A 120 -12.65 -19.21 3.54
N VAL A 121 -12.05 -20.17 2.83
CA VAL A 121 -12.74 -21.16 2.01
C VAL A 121 -12.23 -22.55 2.39
N LEU A 122 -13.09 -23.38 2.98
CA LEU A 122 -12.74 -24.75 3.40
C LEU A 122 -11.45 -24.80 4.25
N SER A 123 -11.35 -23.91 5.23
CA SER A 123 -10.18 -23.73 6.13
C SER A 123 -8.86 -23.36 5.43
N ARG A 124 -8.94 -22.76 4.23
CA ARG A 124 -7.80 -22.14 3.54
C ARG A 124 -8.06 -20.65 3.33
N THR A 125 -7.02 -19.84 3.50
CA THR A 125 -7.03 -18.44 3.04
C THR A 125 -6.97 -18.44 1.51
N CYS A 126 -7.99 -17.84 0.88
CA CYS A 126 -7.99 -17.48 -0.53
C CYS A 126 -8.11 -15.95 -0.65
N TYR A 127 -7.73 -15.38 -1.78
CA TYR A 127 -7.79 -13.93 -1.99
C TYR A 127 -8.76 -13.59 -3.12
N LYS A 128 -9.79 -12.79 -2.81
CA LYS A 128 -10.58 -12.10 -3.83
C LYS A 128 -9.84 -10.84 -4.24
N TYR A 129 -9.92 -10.47 -5.51
CA TYR A 129 -9.33 -9.22 -5.99
C TYR A 129 -10.23 -8.50 -7.00
N LYS A 130 -10.07 -7.18 -7.09
CA LYS A 130 -10.74 -6.30 -8.05
C LYS A 130 -9.75 -5.21 -8.49
N GLY A 131 -9.59 -5.04 -9.80
CA GLY A 131 -8.89 -3.89 -10.36
C GLY A 131 -9.83 -2.70 -10.50
N GLU A 132 -9.39 -1.52 -10.07
CA GLU A 132 -10.09 -0.24 -10.26
C GLU A 132 -9.08 0.78 -10.80
N ALA A 133 -9.43 1.46 -11.89
CA ALA A 133 -8.60 2.49 -12.48
C ALA A 133 -9.28 3.86 -12.34
N LEU A 134 -8.54 4.86 -11.85
CA LEU A 134 -8.92 6.26 -11.99
C LEU A 134 -8.64 6.70 -13.43
N ILE A 135 -9.60 6.39 -14.31
CA ILE A 135 -9.74 7.07 -15.60
C ILE A 135 -10.26 8.47 -15.28
N PRO A 136 -9.58 9.56 -15.66
CA PRO A 136 -10.08 10.91 -15.46
C PRO A 136 -11.30 11.15 -16.37
N SER A 137 -12.52 10.97 -15.83
CA SER A 137 -13.77 11.22 -16.54
C SER A 137 -14.60 12.28 -15.83
N ARG A 138 -15.23 13.17 -16.62
CA ARG A 138 -16.18 14.17 -16.13
C ARG A 138 -17.30 13.48 -15.32
N ASP A 139 -17.57 14.04 -14.15
CA ASP A 139 -18.77 13.96 -13.31
C ASP A 139 -19.38 12.58 -12.98
N HIS A 140 -19.50 12.27 -11.68
CA HIS A 140 -20.78 12.07 -10.96
C HIS A 140 -20.61 11.55 -9.50
N ASN A 141 -21.71 11.48 -8.76
CA ASN A 141 -21.84 11.43 -7.28
C ASN A 141 -22.23 10.00 -6.77
N THR A 142 -22.09 9.54 -5.51
CA THR A 142 -21.67 10.09 -4.17
C THR A 142 -21.48 8.93 -3.13
N TRP A 143 -21.18 9.24 -1.85
CA TRP A 143 -21.29 8.39 -0.62
C TRP A 143 -20.08 7.45 -0.31
N GLY A 144 -19.85 7.06 0.98
CA GLY A 144 -18.58 6.42 1.42
C GLY A 144 -18.55 5.67 2.77
N THR A 145 -17.36 5.61 3.45
CA THR A 145 -16.96 4.86 4.70
C THR A 145 -16.82 3.33 4.58
N SER A 146 -15.75 2.64 5.05
CA SER A 146 -14.34 2.90 5.48
C SER A 146 -13.37 2.10 4.57
N CYS A 147 -12.03 2.32 4.57
CA CYS A 147 -11.09 1.44 3.82
C CYS A 147 -9.59 1.62 4.17
N PHE A 148 -8.75 0.69 3.68
CA PHE A 148 -7.30 0.60 3.96
C PHE A 148 -6.44 0.53 2.68
N VAL A 149 -5.50 1.44 2.52
CA VAL A 149 -4.65 1.58 1.32
C VAL A 149 -3.19 1.29 1.67
N LYS A 150 -2.53 0.41 0.91
CA LYS A 150 -1.20 -0.13 1.18
C LYS A 150 -0.45 -0.33 -0.16
N SER A 151 0.41 0.63 -0.50
CA SER A 151 0.87 0.85 -1.88
C SER A 151 1.81 -0.22 -2.45
N VAL A 152 1.91 -0.21 -3.78
CA VAL A 152 2.78 -1.07 -4.60
C VAL A 152 3.83 -0.19 -5.29
N ALA A 153 5.03 -0.74 -5.47
CA ALA A 153 6.13 -0.02 -6.09
C ALA A 153 5.79 0.46 -7.51
N GLY A 154 6.27 1.66 -7.84
CA GLY A 154 6.53 2.00 -9.24
C GLY A 154 7.66 1.15 -9.81
N THR A 155 7.48 0.68 -11.04
CA THR A 155 8.55 0.12 -11.87
C THR A 155 9.06 1.20 -12.81
N VAL A 156 10.38 1.28 -13.05
CA VAL A 156 10.97 2.11 -14.10
C VAL A 156 11.28 1.22 -15.31
N HIS A 157 11.09 1.77 -16.52
CA HIS A 157 11.39 1.13 -17.80
C HIS A 157 12.89 0.93 -18.03
#